data_AF-A0A9P1BI87-F1
#
_entry.id   AF-A0A9P1BI87-F1
#
_cell.length_a   1.000
_cell.length_b   1.000
_cell.length_c   1.000
_cell.angle_alpha   90.00
_cell.angle_beta   90.00
_cell.angle_gamma   90.00
#
_symmetry.space_group_name_H-M   'P 1'
#
loop_
_entity.id
_entity.type
_entity.pdbx_description
1 polymer ?
#
loop_
_entity_poly.entity_id
_entity_poly.type
_entity_poly.pdbx_seq_one_letter_code
_entity_poly.pdbx_strand_id
1 'polypeptide(L)'
;MFYFAPGFSVLTSKQFLPRTPEVQGELVEVEIPKSTHGAAILGIAQACDQHYTDELGTHQAFGRMANGIVLFILGGGIQIVLVGLLYFFSEERMQDPYEAIGTDVLAKDLRGALASGKALDQSHDALQLCLKDHSVPWSQSMVSFVWLCKCVPHIVNAAWATWVLASLPSGSKTISSKMGKLNIVSLPLIPKMCAVIFIQLPLVFLDVALAIVGMKFLMYCNALGKLIVKAMSLSYIETVAGVVFAGLSSKAFQLEVNKTFLVHEFTKMPLYKLESWLSGLLKILCIAGLTIWYCRIKHGDLQDFRLACFQYKYQFVFPNCEHCGLDFFGLHLAN
;
A
#
# COMPACT_ATOMS: atom_id res chain seq x y z
N MET A 1 -43.97 -83.76 13.98
CA MET A 1 -42.91 -82.74 13.98
C MET A 1 -43.01 -81.98 12.65
N PHE A 2 -43.86 -80.96 12.59
CA PHE A 2 -44.02 -80.12 11.40
C PHE A 2 -44.29 -78.68 11.83
N TYR A 3 -43.69 -77.79 11.05
CA TYR A 3 -43.36 -76.41 11.33
C TYR A 3 -44.58 -75.47 11.35
N PHE A 4 -44.58 -74.55 12.32
CA PHE A 4 -45.32 -73.28 12.27
C PHE A 4 -44.42 -72.21 11.65
N ALA A 5 -44.95 -71.44 10.69
CA ALA A 5 -44.43 -70.12 10.30
C ALA A 5 -44.81 -69.09 11.39
N PRO A 6 -44.03 -68.02 11.63
CA PRO A 6 -44.25 -66.77 10.88
C PRO A 6 -43.00 -65.86 10.72
N GLY A 7 -43.03 -64.93 9.75
CA GLY A 7 -41.97 -63.91 9.61
C GLY A 7 -42.27 -62.87 8.54
N PHE A 8 -43.27 -62.03 8.75
CA PHE A 8 -43.50 -60.82 7.96
C PHE A 8 -42.43 -59.78 8.32
N SER A 9 -41.53 -59.46 7.39
CA SER A 9 -40.58 -58.36 7.52
C SER A 9 -41.15 -57.10 6.88
N VAL A 10 -41.39 -56.07 7.71
CA VAL A 10 -41.86 -54.75 7.29
C VAL A 10 -40.71 -54.00 6.61
N LEU A 11 -40.80 -53.83 5.29
CA LEU A 11 -39.96 -52.92 4.51
C LEU A 11 -40.34 -51.48 4.83
N THR A 12 -39.68 -50.86 5.80
CA THR A 12 -39.75 -49.41 6.01
C THR A 12 -39.04 -48.71 4.87
N SER A 13 -39.83 -48.14 3.95
CA SER A 13 -39.39 -47.22 2.91
C SER A 13 -38.70 -46.01 3.53
N LYS A 14 -37.36 -46.00 3.53
CA LYS A 14 -36.57 -44.79 3.81
C LYS A 14 -36.77 -43.85 2.63
N GLN A 15 -37.64 -42.85 2.81
CA GLN A 15 -37.77 -41.72 1.92
C GLN A 15 -36.39 -41.07 1.74
N PHE A 16 -35.83 -41.21 0.53
CA PHE A 16 -34.67 -40.46 0.07
C PHE A 16 -35.06 -38.99 0.01
N LEU A 17 -34.79 -38.23 1.07
CA LEU A 17 -34.74 -36.78 0.96
C LEU A 17 -33.62 -36.45 -0.04
N PRO A 18 -33.89 -35.67 -1.11
CA PRO A 18 -32.85 -35.27 -2.04
C PRO A 18 -31.77 -34.52 -1.24
N ARG A 19 -30.54 -35.04 -1.24
CA ARG A 19 -29.39 -34.29 -0.71
C ARG A 19 -29.35 -32.96 -1.45
N THR A 20 -29.65 -31.87 -0.75
CA THR A 20 -29.32 -30.53 -1.23
C THR A 20 -27.84 -30.57 -1.62
N PRO A 21 -27.47 -30.20 -2.85
CA PRO A 21 -26.08 -30.21 -3.27
C PRO A 21 -25.30 -29.35 -2.27
N GLU A 22 -24.35 -29.99 -1.59
CA GLU A 22 -23.41 -29.30 -0.71
C GLU A 22 -22.66 -28.32 -1.59
N VAL A 23 -23.00 -27.04 -1.48
CA VAL A 23 -22.29 -25.98 -2.20
C VAL A 23 -20.92 -25.91 -1.55
N GLN A 24 -19.97 -26.66 -2.09
CA GLN A 24 -18.57 -26.61 -1.67
C GLN A 24 -18.07 -25.17 -1.90
N GLY A 25 -17.85 -24.44 -0.82
CA GLY A 25 -17.23 -23.13 -0.86
C GLY A 25 -15.82 -23.25 -1.43
N GLU A 26 -15.42 -22.28 -2.23
CA GLU A 26 -14.05 -22.21 -2.71
C GLU A 26 -13.19 -21.63 -1.58
N LEU A 27 -12.17 -22.39 -1.16
CA LEU A 27 -11.22 -21.94 -0.15
C LEU A 27 -10.26 -20.95 -0.81
N VAL A 28 -10.31 -19.70 -0.37
CA VAL A 28 -9.34 -18.68 -0.82
C VAL A 28 -8.23 -18.61 0.21
N GLU A 29 -7.00 -18.80 -0.27
CA GLU A 29 -5.79 -18.66 0.54
C GLU A 29 -5.22 -17.24 0.33
N VAL A 30 -5.08 -16.47 1.40
CA VAL A 30 -4.44 -15.15 1.39
C VAL A 30 -3.12 -15.24 2.12
N GLU A 31 -2.03 -14.98 1.40
CA GLU A 31 -0.69 -15.00 1.98
C GLU A 31 -0.56 -13.88 3.02
N ILE A 32 -0.04 -14.24 4.20
CA ILE A 32 0.25 -13.25 5.24
C ILE A 32 1.51 -12.47 4.83
N PRO A 33 1.55 -11.13 5.04
CA PRO A 33 2.73 -10.34 4.73
C PRO A 33 3.97 -10.87 5.47
N LYS A 34 5.06 -11.09 4.73
CA LYS A 34 6.37 -11.55 5.23
C LYS A 34 7.12 -10.44 5.98
N SER A 35 6.49 -9.89 6.99
CA SER A 35 6.97 -8.75 7.78
C SER A 35 6.60 -8.94 9.25
N THR A 36 6.93 -7.94 10.08
CA THR A 36 6.62 -7.95 11.51
C THR A 36 5.12 -8.09 11.81
N HIS A 37 4.25 -7.61 10.91
CA HIS A 37 2.80 -7.75 10.99
C HIS A 37 2.35 -9.21 10.91
N GLY A 38 2.88 -9.94 9.92
CA GLY A 38 2.56 -11.35 9.74
C GLY A 38 3.05 -12.21 10.90
N ALA A 39 4.21 -11.87 11.44
CA ALA A 39 4.76 -12.49 12.64
C ALA A 39 3.86 -12.29 13.86
N ALA A 40 3.32 -11.09 14.07
CA ALA A 40 2.39 -10.81 15.16
C ALA A 40 1.07 -11.59 15.02
N ILE A 41 0.49 -11.64 13.82
CA ILE A 41 -0.74 -12.39 13.54
C ILE A 41 -0.53 -13.90 13.76
N LEU A 42 0.55 -14.46 13.21
CA LEU A 42 0.89 -15.87 13.43
C LEU A 42 1.13 -16.17 14.91
N GLY A 43 1.85 -15.30 15.62
CA GLY A 43 2.11 -15.46 17.05
C GLY A 43 0.83 -15.47 17.89
N ILE A 44 -0.12 -14.57 17.60
CA ILE A 44 -1.45 -14.56 18.24
C ILE A 44 -2.21 -15.86 17.93
N ALA A 45 -2.21 -16.29 16.67
CA ALA A 45 -2.86 -17.54 16.28
C ALA A 45 -2.26 -18.77 16.99
N GLN A 46 -0.93 -18.85 17.07
CA GLN A 46 -0.22 -19.93 17.77
C GLN A 46 -0.51 -19.94 19.28
N ALA A 47 -0.61 -18.76 19.91
CA ALA A 47 -0.95 -18.66 21.33
C ALA A 47 -2.41 -19.02 21.64
N CYS A 48 -3.30 -18.93 20.64
CA CYS A 48 -4.72 -19.28 20.78
C CYS A 48 -5.05 -20.72 20.37
N ASP A 49 -4.10 -21.43 19.75
CA ASP A 49 -4.32 -22.81 19.28
C ASP A 49 -3.96 -23.82 20.37
N GLN A 50 -4.97 -24.53 20.88
CA GLN A 50 -4.79 -25.47 21.99
C GLN A 50 -3.83 -26.63 21.62
N HIS A 51 -3.94 -27.17 20.41
CA HIS A 51 -3.07 -28.26 19.95
C HIS A 51 -1.61 -27.79 19.90
N TYR A 52 -1.37 -26.59 19.38
CA TYR A 52 -0.04 -25.99 19.35
C TYR A 52 0.53 -25.76 20.76
N THR A 53 -0.29 -25.27 21.70
CA THR A 53 0.15 -25.08 23.09
C THR A 53 0.42 -26.39 23.83
N ASP A 54 -0.32 -27.45 23.51
CA ASP A 54 -0.12 -28.77 24.10
C ASP A 54 1.17 -29.44 23.56
N GLU A 55 1.49 -29.23 22.28
CA GLU A 55 2.66 -29.83 21.63
C GLU A 55 3.99 -29.13 22.01
N LEU A 56 4.00 -27.80 22.02
CA LEU A 56 5.23 -27.01 22.22
C LEU A 56 5.33 -26.34 23.59
N GLY A 57 4.25 -26.35 24.36
CA GLY A 57 4.15 -25.70 25.66
C GLY A 57 3.68 -24.24 25.57
N THR A 58 2.89 -23.85 26.56
CA THR A 58 2.29 -22.51 26.69
C THR A 58 3.32 -21.39 26.70
N HIS A 59 4.45 -21.58 27.38
CA HIS A 59 5.53 -20.59 27.44
C HIS A 59 6.15 -20.31 26.06
N GLN A 60 6.32 -21.34 25.23
CA GLN A 60 6.89 -21.16 23.89
C GLN A 60 5.91 -20.43 22.96
N ALA A 61 4.62 -20.80 23.01
CA ALA A 61 3.57 -20.14 22.23
C ALA A 61 3.45 -18.66 22.61
N PHE A 62 3.40 -18.36 23.91
CA PHE A 62 3.37 -16.98 24.41
C PHE A 62 4.64 -16.20 24.06
N GLY A 63 5.82 -16.82 24.17
CA GLY A 63 7.09 -16.21 23.79
C GLY A 63 7.14 -15.81 22.30
N ARG A 64 6.58 -16.63 21.41
CA ARG A 64 6.46 -16.31 19.98
C ARG A 64 5.47 -15.17 19.71
N MET A 65 4.33 -15.17 20.39
CA MET A 65 3.38 -14.05 20.34
C MET A 65 4.02 -12.74 20.79
N ALA A 66 4.68 -12.76 21.96
CA ALA A 66 5.37 -11.58 22.50
C ALA A 66 6.45 -11.07 21.54
N ASN A 67 7.27 -11.98 20.97
CA ASN A 67 8.28 -11.62 19.98
C ASN A 67 7.64 -10.99 18.73
N GLY A 68 6.58 -11.57 18.18
CA GLY A 68 5.86 -11.02 17.03
C GLY A 68 5.32 -9.61 17.31
N ILE A 69 4.69 -9.40 18.46
CA ILE A 69 4.15 -8.09 18.88
C ILE A 69 5.26 -7.06 19.07
N VAL A 70 6.36 -7.41 19.75
CA VAL A 70 7.50 -6.50 19.96
C VAL A 70 8.12 -6.09 18.62
N LEU A 71 8.31 -7.04 17.70
CA LEU A 71 8.80 -6.75 16.35
C LEU A 71 7.84 -5.83 15.59
N PHE A 72 6.52 -6.05 15.69
CA PHE A 72 5.52 -5.19 15.08
C PHE A 72 5.59 -3.76 15.61
N ILE A 73 5.62 -3.58 16.94
CA ILE A 73 5.73 -2.26 17.57
C ILE A 73 7.02 -1.55 17.14
N LEU A 74 8.15 -2.27 17.12
CA LEU A 74 9.43 -1.70 16.71
C LEU A 74 9.42 -1.30 15.23
N GLY A 75 9.00 -2.19 14.33
CA GLY A 75 8.96 -1.93 12.89
C GLY A 75 8.00 -0.82 12.53
N GLY A 76 6.77 -0.87 13.06
CA GLY A 76 5.75 0.16 12.86
C GLY A 76 6.17 1.50 13.47
N GLY A 77 6.77 1.49 14.66
CA GLY A 77 7.28 2.69 15.32
C GLY A 77 8.36 3.40 14.49
N ILE A 78 9.34 2.67 13.96
CA ILE A 78 10.36 3.23 13.07
C ILE A 78 9.71 3.81 11.81
N GLN A 79 8.79 3.08 11.19
CA GLN A 79 8.11 3.53 9.97
C GLN A 79 7.27 4.79 10.22
N ILE A 80 6.53 4.88 11.33
CA ILE A 80 5.78 6.10 11.73
C ILE A 80 6.74 7.28 11.92
N VAL A 81 7.86 7.10 12.61
CA VAL A 81 8.86 8.17 12.79
C VAL A 81 9.41 8.63 11.45
N LEU A 82 9.76 7.71 10.55
CA LEU A 82 10.27 8.06 9.22
C LEU A 82 9.24 8.81 8.36
N VAL A 83 7.97 8.37 8.36
CA VAL A 83 6.87 9.08 7.68
C VAL A 83 6.67 10.47 8.29
N GLY A 84 6.69 10.59 9.61
CA GLY A 84 6.58 11.88 10.30
C GLY A 84 7.75 12.82 9.98
N LEU A 85 8.99 12.32 9.96
CA LEU A 85 10.16 13.11 9.58
C LEU A 85 10.07 13.59 8.13
N LEU A 86 9.61 12.73 7.22
CA LEU A 86 9.39 13.08 5.83
C LEU A 86 8.32 14.18 5.70
N TYR A 87 7.19 14.04 6.41
CA TYR A 87 6.11 15.01 6.44
C TYR A 87 6.59 16.37 6.99
N PHE A 88 6.99 16.43 8.26
CA PHE A 88 7.28 17.69 8.95
C PHE A 88 8.54 18.40 8.45
N PHE A 89 9.63 17.66 8.15
CA PHE A 89 10.90 18.31 7.80
C PHE A 89 11.13 18.44 6.32
N SER A 90 10.53 17.56 5.52
CA SER A 90 10.83 17.53 4.09
C SER A 90 9.69 18.07 3.26
N GLU A 91 8.43 17.73 3.57
CA GLU A 91 7.28 18.21 2.80
C GLU A 91 6.90 19.64 3.16
N GLU A 92 6.58 19.93 4.44
CA GLU A 92 6.18 21.27 4.89
C GLU A 92 7.19 22.34 4.46
N ARG A 93 8.49 22.11 4.69
CA ARG A 93 9.55 23.04 4.26
C ARG A 93 9.64 23.28 2.76
N MET A 94 9.24 22.32 1.93
CA MET A 94 9.20 22.50 0.48
C MET A 94 7.91 23.16 0.01
N GLN A 95 6.83 23.08 0.80
CA GLN A 95 5.53 23.67 0.52
C GLN A 95 5.47 25.15 0.92
N ASP A 96 6.10 25.54 2.04
CA ASP A 96 6.07 26.90 2.60
C ASP A 96 6.27 28.03 1.56
N PRO A 97 7.26 27.98 0.65
CA PRO A 97 7.50 29.09 -0.28
C PRO A 97 6.37 29.28 -1.30
N TYR A 98 5.64 28.22 -1.60
CA TYR A 98 4.52 28.25 -2.55
C TYR A 98 3.22 28.74 -1.89
N GLU A 99 3.00 28.40 -0.61
CA GLU A 99 1.80 28.82 0.12
C GLU A 99 1.85 30.25 0.60
N ALA A 100 3.02 30.74 1.03
CA ALA A 100 3.15 32.07 1.61
C ALA A 100 2.72 33.20 0.66
N ILE A 101 2.91 33.02 -0.67
CA ILE A 101 2.62 34.03 -1.68
C ILE A 101 1.39 33.68 -2.52
N GLY A 102 1.07 32.39 -2.66
CA GLY A 102 0.03 31.89 -3.56
C GLY A 102 0.60 31.59 -4.96
N THR A 103 0.47 30.33 -5.40
CA THR A 103 1.03 29.88 -6.68
C THR A 103 0.38 30.54 -7.89
N ASP A 104 -0.88 30.93 -7.78
CA ASP A 104 -1.64 31.63 -8.80
C ASP A 104 -1.11 33.06 -9.04
N VAL A 105 -0.77 33.79 -7.96
CA VAL A 105 -0.17 35.13 -8.03
C VAL A 105 1.20 35.05 -8.69
N LEU A 106 2.05 34.13 -8.23
CA LEU A 106 3.38 33.89 -8.79
C LEU A 106 3.32 33.54 -10.29
N ALA A 107 2.36 32.70 -10.69
CA ALA A 107 2.15 32.33 -12.09
C ALA A 107 1.70 33.53 -12.94
N LYS A 108 0.83 34.39 -12.40
CA LYS A 108 0.33 35.59 -13.08
C LYS A 108 1.44 36.59 -13.35
N ASP A 109 2.35 36.81 -12.40
CA ASP A 109 3.48 37.73 -12.56
C ASP A 109 4.44 37.28 -13.66
N LEU A 110 4.78 35.99 -13.68
CA LEU A 110 5.61 35.41 -14.75
C LEU A 110 4.94 35.53 -16.12
N ARG A 111 3.63 35.27 -16.21
CA ARG A 111 2.87 35.43 -17.46
C ARG A 111 2.79 36.89 -17.92
N GLY A 112 2.69 37.83 -16.98
CA GLY A 112 2.73 39.27 -17.29
C GLY A 112 4.08 39.69 -17.88
N ALA A 113 5.17 39.19 -17.31
CA ALA A 113 6.52 39.42 -17.83
C ALA A 113 6.69 38.83 -19.24
N LEU A 114 6.26 37.58 -19.44
CA LEU A 114 6.24 36.92 -20.75
C LEU A 114 5.46 37.73 -21.79
N ALA A 115 4.24 38.16 -21.46
CA ALA A 115 3.39 38.94 -22.37
C ALA A 115 3.94 40.34 -22.70
N SER A 116 4.63 40.97 -21.74
CA SER A 116 5.24 42.30 -21.94
C SER A 116 6.60 42.27 -22.65
N GLY A 117 7.23 41.10 -22.74
CA GLY A 117 8.59 40.96 -23.24
C GLY A 117 9.66 41.58 -22.33
N LYS A 118 9.31 41.95 -21.09
CA LYS A 118 10.24 42.52 -20.10
C LYS A 118 10.49 41.51 -18.98
N ALA A 119 11.78 41.27 -18.70
CA ALA A 119 12.18 40.43 -17.58
C ALA A 119 11.73 41.03 -16.24
N LEU A 120 11.38 40.16 -15.29
CA LEU A 120 11.15 40.56 -13.90
C LEU A 120 12.46 40.99 -13.24
N ASP A 121 12.35 41.88 -12.26
CA ASP A 121 13.49 42.29 -11.43
C ASP A 121 14.07 41.11 -10.64
N GLN A 122 15.38 41.12 -10.40
CA GLN A 122 16.08 40.03 -9.74
C GLN A 122 15.61 39.80 -8.30
N SER A 123 15.11 40.82 -7.61
CA SER A 123 14.55 40.70 -6.27
C SER A 123 13.10 40.21 -6.24
N HIS A 124 12.46 39.97 -7.38
CA HIS A 124 11.06 39.54 -7.42
C HIS A 124 10.93 38.07 -6.96
N ASP A 125 10.04 37.80 -6.00
CA ASP A 125 9.91 36.48 -5.37
C ASP A 125 9.59 35.36 -6.38
N ALA A 126 8.67 35.61 -7.32
CA ALA A 126 8.35 34.69 -8.42
C ALA A 126 9.57 34.29 -9.25
N LEU A 127 10.47 35.24 -9.53
CA LEU A 127 11.71 34.94 -10.26
C LEU A 127 12.65 34.10 -9.40
N GLN A 128 12.84 34.47 -8.13
CA GLN A 128 13.70 33.73 -7.20
C GLN A 128 13.26 32.27 -7.02
N LEU A 129 11.95 32.05 -6.87
CA LEU A 129 11.39 30.70 -6.76
C LEU A 129 11.47 29.94 -8.08
N CYS A 130 11.20 30.62 -9.21
CA CYS A 130 11.33 30.03 -10.53
C CYS A 130 12.76 29.58 -10.81
N LEU A 131 13.77 30.42 -10.54
CA LEU A 131 15.18 30.06 -10.76
C LEU A 131 15.59 28.80 -9.97
N LYS A 132 15.03 28.59 -8.77
CA LYS A 132 15.24 27.38 -7.96
C LYS A 132 14.47 26.14 -8.46
N ASP A 133 13.46 26.30 -9.32
CA ASP A 133 12.67 25.18 -9.86
C ASP A 133 13.29 24.63 -11.15
N HIS A 134 13.94 23.47 -11.05
CA HIS A 134 14.52 22.72 -12.17
C HIS A 134 13.61 21.56 -12.58
N SER A 135 12.29 21.78 -12.48
CA SER A 135 11.34 20.73 -12.74
C SER A 135 11.02 20.66 -14.23
N VAL A 136 10.89 19.44 -14.75
CA VAL A 136 10.51 19.22 -16.15
C VAL A 136 8.99 19.12 -16.21
N PRO A 137 8.32 19.83 -17.13
CA PRO A 137 6.87 19.70 -17.31
C PRO A 137 6.46 18.23 -17.41
N TRP A 138 5.34 17.86 -16.76
CA TRP A 138 4.77 16.50 -16.74
C TRP A 138 5.56 15.44 -15.94
N SER A 139 6.83 15.69 -15.60
CA SER A 139 7.63 14.71 -14.86
C SER A 139 7.03 14.34 -13.50
N GLN A 140 6.42 15.29 -12.79
CA GLN A 140 5.79 15.02 -11.49
C GLN A 140 4.58 14.12 -11.62
N SER A 141 3.77 14.27 -12.69
CA SER A 141 2.63 13.38 -12.96
C SER A 141 3.11 11.96 -13.24
N MET A 142 4.18 11.81 -14.04
CA MET A 142 4.74 10.49 -14.35
C MET A 142 5.26 9.79 -13.10
N VAL A 143 6.04 10.48 -12.25
CA VAL A 143 6.59 9.85 -11.05
C VAL A 143 5.53 9.62 -9.98
N SER A 144 4.55 10.52 -9.84
CA SER A 144 3.38 10.31 -9.00
C SER A 144 2.57 9.08 -9.42
N PHE A 145 2.40 8.87 -10.73
CA PHE A 145 1.76 7.66 -11.27
C PHE A 145 2.54 6.40 -10.89
N VAL A 146 3.86 6.39 -11.10
CA VAL A 146 4.73 5.26 -10.72
C VAL A 146 4.68 4.99 -9.22
N TRP A 147 4.66 6.05 -8.40
CA TRP A 147 4.53 5.94 -6.95
C TRP A 147 3.19 5.31 -6.54
N LEU A 148 2.07 5.73 -7.13
CA LEU A 148 0.77 5.12 -6.86
C LEU A 148 0.67 3.68 -7.37
N CYS A 149 1.24 3.38 -8.53
CA CYS A 149 1.37 2.01 -9.03
C CYS A 149 2.09 1.09 -8.05
N LYS A 150 3.04 1.63 -7.29
CA LYS A 150 3.72 0.91 -6.22
C LYS A 150 2.84 0.78 -4.97
N CYS A 151 2.33 1.88 -4.41
CA CYS A 151 1.64 1.85 -3.11
C CYS A 151 0.24 1.23 -3.14
N VAL A 152 -0.53 1.43 -4.22
CA VAL A 152 -1.93 0.99 -4.27
C VAL A 152 -2.08 -0.53 -4.10
N PRO A 153 -1.27 -1.40 -4.75
CA PRO A 153 -1.28 -2.83 -4.48
C PRO A 153 -1.06 -3.19 -3.00
N HIS A 154 -0.13 -2.50 -2.32
CA HIS A 154 0.14 -2.73 -0.90
C HIS A 154 -1.07 -2.36 -0.03
N ILE A 155 -1.66 -1.18 -0.25
CA ILE A 155 -2.86 -0.72 0.46
C ILE A 155 -4.03 -1.69 0.23
N VAL A 156 -4.27 -2.09 -1.02
CA VAL A 156 -5.37 -3.01 -1.37
C VAL A 156 -5.15 -4.38 -0.73
N ASN A 157 -3.94 -4.92 -0.77
CA ASN A 157 -3.62 -6.20 -0.14
C ASN A 157 -3.74 -6.13 1.38
N ALA A 158 -3.30 -5.05 2.01
CA ALA A 158 -3.44 -4.84 3.46
C ALA A 158 -4.93 -4.71 3.85
N ALA A 159 -5.72 -3.94 3.09
CA ALA A 159 -7.16 -3.81 3.32
C ALA A 159 -7.88 -5.15 3.11
N TRP A 160 -7.51 -5.91 2.08
CA TRP A 160 -8.04 -7.25 1.83
C TRP A 160 -7.70 -8.21 2.96
N ALA A 161 -6.44 -8.28 3.38
CA ALA A 161 -6.01 -9.11 4.51
C ALA A 161 -6.70 -8.71 5.82
N THR A 162 -6.95 -7.41 6.04
CA THR A 162 -7.73 -6.90 7.18
C THR A 162 -9.16 -7.44 7.15
N TRP A 163 -9.81 -7.36 6.00
CA TRP A 163 -11.18 -7.83 5.82
C TRP A 163 -11.29 -9.36 5.94
N VAL A 164 -10.33 -10.12 5.38
CA VAL A 164 -10.25 -11.58 5.52
C VAL A 164 -10.04 -11.97 6.98
N LEU A 165 -9.11 -11.33 7.69
CA LEU A 165 -8.85 -11.59 9.11
C LEU A 165 -10.09 -11.31 9.96
N ALA A 166 -10.79 -10.21 9.70
CA ALA A 166 -12.04 -9.85 10.39
C ALA A 166 -13.16 -10.86 10.12
N SER A 167 -13.19 -11.43 8.92
CA SER A 167 -14.20 -12.40 8.47
C SER A 167 -13.89 -13.84 8.88
N LEU A 168 -12.73 -14.13 9.46
CA LEU A 168 -12.42 -15.48 9.94
C LEU A 168 -13.48 -15.97 10.95
N PRO A 169 -13.91 -17.24 10.86
CA PRO A 169 -14.83 -17.80 11.83
C PRO A 169 -14.18 -17.82 13.23
N SER A 170 -15.00 -17.75 14.27
CA SER A 170 -14.55 -17.93 15.64
C SER A 170 -14.57 -19.43 15.98
N GLY A 171 -13.44 -19.98 16.41
CA GLY A 171 -13.31 -21.40 16.74
C GLY A 171 -12.11 -21.67 17.65
N SER A 172 -12.06 -22.89 18.21
CA SER A 172 -10.94 -23.35 19.05
C SER A 172 -9.76 -23.89 18.23
N LYS A 173 -10.03 -24.47 17.05
CA LYS A 173 -9.01 -24.94 16.13
C LYS A 173 -8.54 -23.79 15.24
N THR A 174 -7.47 -23.13 15.65
CA THR A 174 -7.00 -21.89 15.03
C THR A 174 -6.14 -22.20 13.81
N ILE A 175 -5.25 -23.19 13.92
CA ILE A 175 -4.27 -23.55 12.89
C ILE A 175 -4.59 -24.93 12.30
N SER A 176 -4.47 -25.04 10.97
CA SER A 176 -4.51 -26.30 10.22
C SER A 176 -3.25 -26.43 9.38
N SER A 177 -2.42 -27.43 9.67
CA SER A 177 -1.28 -27.77 8.82
C SER A 177 -1.73 -28.69 7.68
N LYS A 178 -1.60 -28.26 6.43
CA LYS A 178 -1.86 -29.08 5.23
C LYS A 178 -0.71 -28.91 4.24
N MET A 179 -0.09 -30.02 3.83
CA MET A 179 0.98 -30.04 2.81
C MET A 179 2.16 -29.10 3.12
N GLY A 180 2.51 -28.93 4.40
CA GLY A 180 3.60 -28.05 4.81
C GLY A 180 3.28 -26.54 4.80
N LYS A 181 2.02 -26.17 4.53
CA LYS A 181 1.48 -24.82 4.75
C LYS A 181 0.78 -24.74 6.10
N LEU A 182 0.89 -23.59 6.77
CA LEU A 182 0.19 -23.28 8.02
C LEU A 182 -1.02 -22.40 7.70
N ASN A 183 -2.22 -22.96 7.78
CA ASN A 183 -3.44 -22.24 7.45
C ASN A 183 -4.12 -21.78 8.74
N ILE A 184 -4.26 -20.47 8.92
CA ILE A 184 -5.10 -19.89 9.98
C ILE A 184 -6.54 -19.95 9.49
N VAL A 185 -7.33 -20.85 10.07
CA VAL A 185 -8.70 -21.18 9.63
C VAL A 185 -9.78 -20.58 10.51
N SER A 186 -9.49 -20.37 11.79
CA SER A 186 -10.40 -19.71 12.73
C SER A 186 -9.59 -18.94 13.76
N LEU A 187 -10.17 -17.97 14.45
CA LEU A 187 -9.50 -17.26 15.55
C LEU A 187 -10.54 -16.83 16.60
N PRO A 188 -10.29 -16.98 17.91
CA PRO A 188 -11.24 -16.55 18.92
C PRO A 188 -11.58 -15.05 18.78
N LEU A 189 -12.80 -14.67 19.16
CA LEU A 189 -13.34 -13.34 18.85
C LEU A 189 -12.46 -12.20 19.39
N ILE A 190 -12.03 -12.27 20.65
CA ILE A 190 -11.23 -11.23 21.30
C ILE A 190 -9.87 -11.03 20.60
N PRO A 191 -9.00 -12.05 20.49
CA PRO A 191 -7.72 -11.89 19.80
C PRO A 191 -7.87 -11.50 18.33
N LYS A 192 -8.95 -11.96 17.67
CA LYS A 192 -9.29 -11.52 16.30
C LYS A 192 -9.55 -10.02 16.24
N MET A 193 -10.43 -9.49 17.09
CA MET A 193 -10.71 -8.06 17.13
C MET A 193 -9.46 -7.25 17.50
N CYS A 194 -8.65 -7.74 18.45
CA CYS A 194 -7.38 -7.11 18.79
C CYS A 194 -6.40 -7.06 17.61
N ALA A 195 -6.23 -8.17 16.87
CA ALA A 195 -5.35 -8.22 15.72
C ALA A 195 -5.82 -7.29 14.58
N VAL A 196 -7.14 -7.21 14.36
CA VAL A 196 -7.71 -6.28 13.37
C VAL A 196 -7.46 -4.82 13.78
N ILE A 197 -7.82 -4.45 15.02
CA ILE A 197 -7.78 -3.05 15.48
C ILE A 197 -6.35 -2.55 15.72
N PHE A 198 -5.49 -3.36 16.32
CA PHE A 198 -4.16 -2.91 16.77
C PHE A 198 -3.02 -3.30 15.84
N ILE A 199 -3.20 -4.22 14.89
CA ILE A 199 -2.14 -4.65 13.96
C ILE A 199 -2.50 -4.27 12.53
N GLN A 200 -3.62 -4.76 12.00
CA GLN A 200 -3.95 -4.61 10.59
C GLN A 200 -4.45 -3.21 10.22
N LEU A 201 -5.35 -2.64 11.02
CA LEU A 201 -5.90 -1.31 10.73
C LEU A 201 -4.82 -0.21 10.77
N PRO A 202 -3.89 -0.16 11.76
CA PRO A 202 -2.79 0.79 11.76
C PRO A 202 -1.84 0.61 10.56
N LEU A 203 -1.62 -0.62 10.09
CA LEU A 203 -0.83 -0.87 8.88
C LEU A 203 -1.50 -0.23 7.64
N VAL A 204 -2.80 -0.46 7.45
CA VAL A 204 -3.54 0.16 6.33
C VAL A 204 -3.45 1.69 6.40
N PHE A 205 -3.63 2.26 7.60
CA PHE A 205 -3.49 3.70 7.79
C PHE A 205 -2.08 4.21 7.48
N LEU A 206 -1.05 3.47 7.87
CA LEU A 206 0.34 3.83 7.63
C LEU A 206 0.69 3.78 6.13
N ASP A 207 0.21 2.78 5.40
CA ASP A 207 0.40 2.67 3.95
C ASP A 207 -0.32 3.80 3.20
N VAL A 208 -1.55 4.13 3.61
CA VAL A 208 -2.30 5.27 3.06
C VAL A 208 -1.60 6.59 3.38
N ALA A 209 -1.14 6.78 4.62
CA ALA A 209 -0.39 7.97 5.02
C ALA A 209 0.90 8.10 4.21
N LEU A 210 1.67 7.02 4.06
CA LEU A 210 2.90 7.00 3.24
C LEU A 210 2.60 7.35 1.78
N ALA A 211 1.51 6.82 1.20
CA ALA A 211 1.11 7.15 -0.16
C ALA A 211 0.77 8.65 -0.30
N ILE A 212 0.00 9.22 0.63
CA ILE A 212 -0.39 10.64 0.63
C ILE A 212 0.82 11.55 0.81
N VAL A 213 1.65 11.31 1.83
CA VAL A 213 2.84 12.11 2.09
C VAL A 213 3.83 11.98 0.94
N GLY A 214 4.02 10.77 0.40
CA GLY A 214 4.85 10.54 -0.79
C GLY A 214 4.38 11.32 -2.01
N MET A 215 3.06 11.35 -2.28
CA MET A 215 2.49 12.13 -3.38
C MET A 215 2.71 13.65 -3.21
N LYS A 216 2.47 14.18 -2.00
CA LYS A 216 2.74 15.60 -1.70
C LYS A 216 4.23 15.92 -1.86
N PHE A 217 5.08 15.07 -1.28
CA PHE A 217 6.54 15.22 -1.33
C PHE A 217 7.09 15.22 -2.77
N LEU A 218 6.57 14.35 -3.64
CA LEU A 218 6.93 14.31 -5.06
C LEU A 218 6.43 15.54 -5.81
N MET A 219 5.24 16.06 -5.46
CA MET A 219 4.71 17.27 -6.08
C MET A 219 5.50 18.52 -5.73
N TYR A 220 5.95 18.71 -4.50
CA TYR A 220 6.73 19.89 -4.13
C TYR A 220 8.23 19.78 -4.43
N CYS A 221 8.70 18.65 -4.98
CA CYS A 221 10.10 18.51 -5.34
C CYS A 221 10.43 19.34 -6.60
N ASN A 222 11.43 20.20 -6.47
CA ASN A 222 11.83 21.18 -7.49
C ASN A 222 12.89 20.67 -8.48
N ALA A 223 13.39 19.44 -8.35
CA ALA A 223 14.43 18.91 -9.23
C ALA A 223 14.26 17.41 -9.48
N LEU A 224 14.37 16.98 -10.73
CA LEU A 224 14.13 15.59 -11.14
C LEU A 224 15.07 14.58 -10.45
N GLY A 225 16.37 14.88 -10.39
CA GLY A 225 17.35 13.99 -9.73
C GLY A 225 17.05 13.79 -8.24
N LYS A 226 16.72 14.88 -7.54
CA LYS A 226 16.28 14.82 -6.14
C LYS A 226 15.00 14.02 -6.02
N LEU A 227 14.07 14.17 -6.96
CA LEU A 227 12.78 13.48 -6.99
C LEU A 227 12.96 11.96 -7.12
N ILE A 228 13.86 11.47 -7.97
CA ILE A 228 14.16 10.03 -8.11
C ILE A 228 14.75 9.46 -6.82
N VAL A 229 15.79 10.09 -6.26
CA VAL A 229 16.43 9.64 -5.01
C VAL A 229 15.41 9.62 -3.86
N LYS A 230 14.54 10.63 -3.83
CA LYS A 230 13.43 10.74 -2.88
C LYS A 230 12.41 9.62 -3.05
N ALA A 231 12.00 9.31 -4.29
CA ALA A 231 11.11 8.18 -4.56
C ALA A 231 11.71 6.84 -4.12
N MET A 232 13.03 6.65 -4.30
CA MET A 232 13.73 5.48 -3.77
C MET A 232 13.73 5.43 -2.25
N SER A 233 13.94 6.57 -1.58
CA SER A 233 13.88 6.65 -0.11
C SER A 233 12.48 6.33 0.44
N LEU A 234 11.42 6.75 -0.25
CA LEU A 234 10.04 6.39 0.10
C LEU A 234 9.82 4.87 0.02
N SER A 235 10.36 4.24 -1.02
CA SER A 235 10.33 2.77 -1.14
C SER A 235 11.10 2.05 -0.03
N TYR A 236 12.10 2.69 0.56
CA TYR A 236 12.83 2.10 1.69
C TYR A 236 12.00 2.14 2.97
N ILE A 237 11.26 3.23 3.22
CA ILE A 237 10.39 3.37 4.39
C ILE A 237 9.35 2.24 4.44
N GLU A 238 8.78 1.87 3.29
CA GLU A 238 7.83 0.77 3.15
C GLU A 238 8.43 -0.60 3.50
N THR A 239 9.72 -0.83 3.23
CA THR A 239 10.38 -2.12 3.47
C THR A 239 10.93 -2.28 4.88
N VAL A 240 10.92 -1.22 5.72
CA VAL A 240 11.46 -1.24 7.09
C VAL A 240 10.90 -2.39 7.91
N ALA A 241 9.59 -2.62 7.88
CA ALA A 241 8.98 -3.73 8.62
C ALA A 241 9.51 -5.10 8.14
N GLY A 242 9.76 -5.26 6.84
CA GLY A 242 10.39 -6.48 6.31
C GLY A 242 11.84 -6.63 6.78
N VAL A 243 12.62 -5.54 6.76
CA VAL A 243 14.03 -5.52 7.19
C VAL A 243 14.17 -5.82 8.68
N VAL A 244 13.36 -5.19 9.53
CA VAL A 244 13.34 -5.43 10.98
C VAL A 244 12.98 -6.89 11.27
N PHE A 245 11.98 -7.44 10.57
CA PHE A 245 11.62 -8.85 10.70
C PHE A 245 12.77 -9.77 10.28
N ALA A 246 13.34 -9.57 9.09
CA ALA A 246 14.41 -10.41 8.57
C ALA A 246 15.69 -10.36 9.44
N GLY A 247 15.99 -9.20 10.04
CA GLY A 247 17.19 -8.99 10.86
C GLY A 247 17.06 -9.49 12.30
N LEU A 248 15.88 -9.38 12.92
CA LEU A 248 15.72 -9.65 14.36
C LEU A 248 14.98 -10.95 14.68
N SER A 249 14.20 -11.52 13.76
CA SER A 249 13.50 -12.78 14.00
C SER A 249 14.39 -14.00 13.75
N SER A 250 14.12 -15.11 14.43
CA SER A 250 14.84 -16.37 14.21
C SER A 250 14.48 -16.97 12.85
N LYS A 251 15.44 -17.64 12.18
CA LYS A 251 15.22 -18.28 10.87
C LYS A 251 14.06 -19.30 10.89
N ALA A 252 13.90 -20.03 11.99
CA ALA A 252 12.78 -20.96 12.15
C ALA A 252 11.43 -20.23 12.11
N PHE A 253 11.32 -19.11 12.82
CA PHE A 253 10.08 -18.32 12.83
C PHE A 253 9.82 -17.65 11.48
N GLN A 254 10.86 -17.17 10.79
CA GLN A 254 10.75 -16.65 9.42
C GLN A 254 10.19 -17.70 8.45
N LEU A 255 10.68 -18.94 8.53
CA LEU A 255 10.21 -20.03 7.68
C LEU A 255 8.73 -20.37 7.96
N GLU A 256 8.28 -20.27 9.20
CA GLU A 256 6.87 -20.48 9.54
C GLU A 256 5.99 -19.34 9.01
N VAL A 257 6.37 -18.07 9.24
CA VAL A 257 5.63 -16.91 8.71
C VAL A 257 5.51 -17.00 7.18
N ASN A 258 6.59 -17.36 6.49
CA ASN A 258 6.59 -17.53 5.03
C ASN A 258 5.68 -18.66 4.51
N LYS A 259 5.31 -19.62 5.38
CA LYS A 259 4.41 -20.73 5.05
C LYS A 259 2.98 -20.50 5.52
N THR A 260 2.70 -19.34 6.11
CA THR A 260 1.41 -19.07 6.75
C THR A 260 0.44 -18.36 5.80
N PHE A 261 -0.78 -18.88 5.73
CA PHE A 261 -1.88 -18.33 4.93
C PHE A 261 -3.11 -18.12 5.81
N LEU A 262 -3.88 -17.06 5.54
CA LEU A 262 -5.25 -16.91 6.04
C LEU A 262 -6.15 -17.68 5.08
N VAL A 263 -6.97 -18.58 5.62
CA VAL A 263 -7.91 -19.37 4.81
C VAL A 263 -9.33 -19.00 5.20
N HIS A 264 -10.07 -18.47 4.24
CA HIS A 264 -11.48 -18.16 4.41
C HIS A 264 -12.28 -18.88 3.32
N GLU A 265 -13.42 -19.45 3.72
CA GLU A 265 -14.35 -20.08 2.78
C GLU A 265 -15.27 -19.01 2.22
N PHE A 266 -15.10 -18.67 0.96
CA PHE A 266 -15.91 -17.65 0.33
C PHE A 266 -17.10 -18.26 -0.38
N THR A 267 -18.28 -17.71 -0.10
CA THR A 267 -19.40 -17.85 -1.04
C THR A 267 -19.07 -17.03 -2.28
N LYS A 268 -18.87 -17.70 -3.42
CA LYS A 268 -18.44 -17.12 -4.71
C LYS A 268 -18.95 -15.69 -4.93
N MET A 269 -18.10 -14.69 -4.70
CA MET A 269 -18.46 -13.31 -5.05
C MET A 269 -18.33 -13.13 -6.56
N PRO A 270 -19.32 -12.51 -7.24
CA PRO A 270 -19.26 -12.29 -8.69
C PRO A 270 -18.07 -11.43 -9.10
N LEU A 271 -17.53 -10.62 -8.18
CA LEU A 271 -16.36 -9.76 -8.39
C LEU A 271 -15.04 -10.53 -8.56
N TYR A 272 -14.93 -11.79 -8.12
CA TYR A 272 -13.72 -12.58 -8.36
C TYR A 272 -13.49 -12.86 -9.86
N LYS A 273 -14.56 -12.93 -10.68
CA LYS A 273 -14.42 -13.03 -12.14
C LYS A 273 -13.83 -11.78 -12.80
N LEU A 274 -13.83 -10.65 -12.09
CA LEU A 274 -13.13 -9.43 -12.52
C LEU A 274 -11.62 -9.51 -12.31
N GLU A 275 -11.04 -10.63 -11.87
CA GLU A 275 -9.58 -10.86 -11.87
C GLU A 275 -8.99 -11.15 -13.26
N SER A 276 -9.80 -11.13 -14.32
CA SER A 276 -9.33 -11.23 -15.71
C SER A 276 -8.41 -10.07 -16.13
N TRP A 277 -7.85 -10.12 -17.35
CA TRP A 277 -7.03 -9.04 -17.96
C TRP A 277 -7.66 -7.64 -17.83
N LEU A 278 -9.00 -7.56 -17.83
CA LEU A 278 -9.74 -6.32 -17.64
C LEU A 278 -9.49 -5.68 -16.26
N SER A 279 -9.20 -6.47 -15.23
CA SER A 279 -8.78 -5.99 -13.90
C SER A 279 -7.55 -5.11 -13.97
N GLY A 280 -6.54 -5.56 -14.73
CA GLY A 280 -5.27 -4.85 -14.86
C GLY A 280 -5.45 -3.49 -15.51
N LEU A 281 -6.18 -3.46 -16.63
CA LEU A 281 -6.47 -2.20 -17.33
C LEU A 281 -7.30 -1.25 -16.46
N LEU A 282 -8.35 -1.74 -15.78
CA LEU A 282 -9.17 -0.92 -14.89
C LEU A 282 -8.35 -0.34 -13.74
N LYS A 283 -7.47 -1.13 -13.10
CA LYS A 283 -6.56 -0.65 -12.05
C LYS A 283 -5.64 0.46 -12.58
N ILE A 284 -5.04 0.27 -13.75
CA ILE A 284 -4.18 1.28 -14.39
C ILE A 284 -4.97 2.57 -14.66
N LEU A 285 -6.18 2.46 -15.22
CA LEU A 285 -7.04 3.62 -15.50
C LEU A 285 -7.44 4.34 -14.21
N CYS A 286 -7.77 3.61 -13.14
CA CYS A 286 -8.05 4.20 -11.83
C CYS A 286 -6.84 4.95 -11.26
N ILE A 287 -5.65 4.36 -11.33
CA ILE A 287 -4.41 4.99 -10.84
C ILE A 287 -4.04 6.22 -11.69
N ALA A 288 -4.17 6.12 -13.01
CA ALA A 288 -3.96 7.24 -13.93
C ALA A 288 -4.96 8.37 -13.67
N GLY A 289 -6.24 8.05 -13.51
CA GLY A 289 -7.29 9.02 -13.16
C GLY A 289 -7.02 9.70 -11.83
N LEU A 290 -6.65 8.94 -10.79
CA LEU A 290 -6.27 9.49 -9.48
C LEU A 290 -5.04 10.41 -9.59
N THR A 291 -4.05 10.01 -10.39
CA THR A 291 -2.84 10.82 -10.62
C THR A 291 -3.17 12.13 -11.32
N ILE A 292 -3.98 12.09 -12.39
CA ILE A 292 -4.41 13.27 -13.14
C ILE A 292 -5.21 14.19 -12.24
N TRP A 293 -6.20 13.67 -11.51
CA TRP A 293 -6.98 14.44 -10.54
C TRP A 293 -6.07 15.13 -9.52
N TYR A 294 -5.15 14.39 -8.91
CA TYR A 294 -4.26 14.94 -7.90
C TYR A 294 -3.29 15.99 -8.46
N CYS A 295 -2.64 15.72 -9.59
CA CYS A 295 -1.61 16.61 -10.14
C CYS A 295 -2.19 17.81 -10.87
N ARG A 296 -3.32 17.65 -11.59
CA ARG A 296 -3.86 18.67 -12.50
C ARG A 296 -5.04 19.44 -11.92
N ILE A 297 -5.84 18.81 -11.06
CA ILE A 297 -7.01 19.47 -10.47
C ILE A 297 -6.64 20.00 -9.09
N LYS A 298 -6.19 19.13 -8.18
CA LYS A 298 -5.85 19.55 -6.80
C LYS A 298 -4.63 20.48 -6.76
N HIS A 299 -3.61 20.21 -7.56
CA HIS A 299 -2.36 21.00 -7.64
C HIS A 299 -2.20 21.73 -8.97
N GLY A 300 -3.32 22.12 -9.59
CA GLY A 300 -3.34 22.80 -10.88
C GLY A 300 -2.51 24.08 -10.88
N ASP A 301 -2.67 24.94 -9.86
CA ASP A 301 -1.98 26.22 -9.77
C ASP A 301 -0.45 26.08 -9.67
N LEU A 302 0.03 25.07 -8.95
CA LEU A 302 1.46 24.76 -8.86
C LEU A 302 2.02 24.29 -10.20
N GLN A 303 1.27 23.46 -10.94
CA GLN A 303 1.66 23.03 -12.28
C GLN A 303 1.65 24.19 -13.27
N ASP A 304 0.69 25.10 -13.16
CA ASP A 304 0.59 26.32 -13.95
C ASP A 304 1.76 27.28 -13.69
N PHE A 305 2.13 27.47 -12.42
CA PHE A 305 3.33 28.22 -12.04
C PHE A 305 4.60 27.62 -12.67
N ARG A 306 4.77 26.30 -12.56
CA ARG A 306 5.94 25.61 -13.14
C ARG A 306 6.00 25.71 -14.66
N LEU A 307 4.86 25.62 -15.32
CA LEU A 307 4.78 25.80 -16.78
C LEU A 307 5.15 27.24 -17.17
N ALA A 308 4.63 28.24 -16.47
CA ALA A 308 4.98 29.65 -16.69
C ALA A 308 6.47 29.91 -16.41
N CYS A 309 7.01 29.30 -15.36
CA CYS A 309 8.43 29.38 -15.03
C CYS A 309 9.31 28.74 -16.12
N PHE A 310 8.94 27.57 -16.63
CA PHE A 310 9.64 26.91 -17.72
C PHE A 310 9.69 27.81 -18.97
N GLN A 311 8.55 28.40 -19.35
CA GLN A 311 8.47 29.35 -20.47
C GLN A 311 9.31 30.61 -20.21
N TYR A 312 9.25 31.16 -19.00
CA TYR A 312 10.03 32.33 -18.61
C TYR A 312 11.54 32.06 -18.73
N LYS A 313 12.01 30.92 -18.24
CA LYS A 313 13.42 30.53 -18.33
C LYS A 313 13.87 30.38 -19.78
N TYR A 314 13.03 29.76 -20.61
CA TYR A 314 13.31 29.59 -22.03
C TYR A 314 13.45 30.94 -22.76
N GLN A 315 12.65 31.94 -22.41
CA GLN A 315 12.68 33.25 -23.05
C GLN A 315 13.79 34.18 -22.53
N PHE A 316 14.04 34.21 -21.22
CA PHE A 316 14.87 35.24 -20.59
C PHE A 316 16.16 34.73 -19.93
N VAL A 317 16.26 33.44 -19.59
CA VAL A 317 17.38 32.91 -18.78
C VAL A 317 18.33 32.07 -19.61
N PHE A 318 17.82 31.19 -20.46
CA PHE A 318 18.62 30.40 -21.38
C PHE A 318 18.77 31.19 -22.68
N PRO A 319 19.91 31.87 -22.94
CA PRO A 319 20.12 32.48 -24.24
C PRO A 319 20.04 31.38 -25.31
N ASN A 320 19.43 31.69 -26.46
CA ASN A 320 19.37 30.81 -27.62
C ASN A 320 20.80 30.46 -28.07
N CYS A 321 21.38 29.40 -27.51
CA CYS A 321 22.54 28.77 -28.11
C CYS A 321 22.02 27.86 -29.21
N GLU A 322 22.16 28.27 -30.48
CA GLU A 322 21.69 27.51 -31.65
C GLU A 322 22.26 26.08 -31.74
N HIS A 323 23.28 25.74 -30.95
CA HIS A 323 23.97 24.45 -30.99
C HIS A 323 24.13 23.76 -29.62
N CYS A 324 23.47 24.24 -28.56
CA CYS A 324 23.61 23.66 -27.22
C CYS A 324 22.30 23.00 -26.77
N GLY A 325 22.21 21.67 -26.84
CA GLY A 325 21.10 20.94 -26.21
C GLY A 325 20.76 19.60 -26.86
N LEU A 326 19.77 18.92 -26.28
CA LEU A 326 19.15 17.72 -26.84
C LEU A 326 17.67 18.01 -27.12
N ASP A 327 17.22 17.75 -28.34
CA ASP A 327 15.81 17.79 -28.67
C ASP A 327 15.13 16.50 -28.21
N PHE A 328 14.21 16.62 -27.26
CA PHE A 328 13.42 15.48 -26.78
C PHE A 328 11.93 15.83 -26.92
N PHE A 329 11.20 15.07 -27.75
CA PHE A 329 9.78 15.30 -28.06
C PHE A 329 9.45 16.72 -28.55
N GLY A 330 10.33 17.34 -29.34
CA GLY A 330 10.13 18.69 -29.88
C GLY A 330 10.37 19.82 -28.86
N LEU A 331 10.94 19.51 -27.69
CA LEU A 331 11.46 20.48 -26.73
C LEU A 331 12.99 20.44 -26.77
N HIS A 332 13.60 21.59 -27.04
CA HIS A 332 15.05 21.76 -26.98
C HIS A 332 15.49 21.90 -25.52
N LEU A 333 16.15 20.88 -24.97
CA LEU A 333 16.71 20.91 -23.63
C LEU A 333 18.11 21.48 -23.70
N ALA A 334 18.25 22.78 -23.43
CA ALA A 334 19.55 23.43 -23.24
C ALA A 334 20.22 22.90 -21.97
N ASN A 335 21.52 22.59 -22.08
CA ASN A 335 22.31 21.92 -21.03
C ASN A 335 22.76 22.89 -19.92
#